data_AF-A0AA37P8M9-F1
#
_entry.id   AF-A0AA37P8M9-F1
#
_cell.length_a   1.000
_cell.length_b   1.000
_cell.length_c   1.000
_cell.angle_alpha   90.00
_cell.angle_beta   90.00
_cell.angle_gamma   90.00
#
_symmetry.space_group_name_H-M   'P 1'
#
loop_
_entity.id
_entity.type
_entity.pdbx_description
1 polymer ?
#
loop_
_entity_poly.entity_id
_entity_poly.type
_entity_poly.pdbx_seq_one_letter_code
_entity_poly.pdbx_strand_id
1 'polypeptide(L)'
;MGSPEGRPVRWVSVARSLGVANSLQSFCGSVDDFCNVDKGCQSDFGGCGPVKRPSCSKTGNSVQGRSIGYYESWANTRPCGKVSPEDLNLDGLTHINFAFVFFDPVKFSIVPMDKNAGSLLSRFTALKERKPGLQTWVSVGGWSFNDPGPYQQAFSTMSSTAENRGIFIAELMYFMETYGFDGMDLDWEYPTADDRGGKAEDKANFVLLSKEIKEAFGKRYGYSITLPASYWYLQHFDLKNLQPHVDWFNLMSYDLHGTWDAASKFVGPYVATHTNITEIDLGLDLLWRAGVKPKNVVLGQGFYGRSFTLEDSKCNKPNGVCRFSGGAKEGPCSKASGILNLQEIMDIIKDKKLEPVHDEKSGTKWIHWDNDQWVSYDDGETLGQKAEFANSRCLGGLMVWALDQVAQDAASLLNPDDMDEEALLEAEVIYQDEAAKGVCYTTKCGEKCRNGDHAATQTNGQPGTLSTMDRCPKDEFRSVCCSKGSIMGTCRWRGYRGLAMSCMGGCAEGEVSITENSNSRTDKEDQSCTGGTQTYCCNGFKPPISKEQITETIKDEATDAAIAAAEALALEVAAKAFCRIAIMAATAPLRFIPFVGKSSSSNISL
;
A
#
# COMPACT_ATOMS: atom_id res chain seq x y z
N MET A 1 23.72 -29.97 39.22
CA MET A 1 24.19 -28.76 39.93
C MET A 1 24.80 -27.83 38.89
N GLY A 2 24.30 -26.60 38.81
CA GLY A 2 24.75 -25.57 37.86
C GLY A 2 23.59 -24.84 37.20
N SER A 3 22.99 -23.90 37.94
CA SER A 3 22.05 -22.90 37.40
C SER A 3 22.82 -21.86 36.58
N PRO A 4 22.23 -21.33 35.50
CA PRO A 4 22.43 -19.94 35.12
C PRO A 4 21.12 -19.18 35.34
N GLU A 5 21.01 -18.56 36.52
CA GLU A 5 20.18 -17.39 36.73
C GLU A 5 20.70 -16.28 35.81
N GLY A 6 19.86 -15.84 34.87
CA GLY A 6 20.23 -14.76 33.96
C GLY A 6 19.19 -14.50 32.86
N ARG A 7 18.20 -13.66 33.19
CA ARG A 7 17.27 -12.93 32.29
C ARG A 7 16.06 -13.71 31.70
N PRO A 8 14.93 -13.80 32.42
CA PRO A 8 13.63 -14.19 31.84
C PRO A 8 12.74 -13.01 31.39
N VAL A 9 13.13 -11.75 31.60
CA VAL A 9 12.20 -10.60 31.46
C VAL A 9 11.96 -10.16 30.00
N ARG A 10 12.89 -10.41 29.07
CA ARG A 10 12.78 -9.92 27.68
C ARG A 10 11.81 -10.71 26.78
N TRP A 11 11.56 -11.99 27.09
CA TRP A 11 10.64 -12.83 26.30
C TRP A 11 9.17 -12.64 26.67
N VAL A 12 8.90 -12.06 27.84
CA VAL A 12 7.55 -11.96 28.44
C VAL A 12 6.70 -10.83 27.86
N SER A 13 7.30 -9.79 27.27
CA SER A 13 6.53 -8.68 26.67
C SER A 13 6.20 -8.89 25.18
N VAL A 14 6.93 -9.76 24.47
CA VAL A 14 6.79 -9.98 23.03
C VAL A 14 5.60 -10.90 22.70
N ALA A 15 5.33 -11.92 23.53
CA ALA A 15 4.19 -12.83 23.40
C ALA A 15 2.82 -12.14 23.51
N ARG A 16 2.74 -11.02 24.24
CA ARG A 16 1.47 -10.36 24.61
C ARG A 16 0.78 -9.64 23.44
N SER A 17 1.51 -9.12 22.46
CA SER A 17 0.90 -8.28 21.40
C SER A 17 0.22 -9.08 20.30
N LEU A 18 0.72 -10.29 20.02
CA LEU A 18 0.13 -11.21 19.05
C LEU A 18 -0.75 -12.29 19.71
N GLY A 19 -0.95 -12.25 21.04
CA GLY A 19 -1.76 -13.24 21.76
C GLY A 19 -1.29 -14.68 21.55
N VAL A 20 0.04 -14.88 21.46
CA VAL A 20 0.65 -16.19 21.23
C VAL A 20 0.82 -16.89 22.57
N ALA A 21 0.48 -18.17 22.63
CA ALA A 21 0.44 -18.90 23.88
C ALA A 21 1.84 -19.23 24.42
N ASN A 22 1.94 -19.32 25.75
CA ASN A 22 3.19 -19.58 26.45
C ASN A 22 3.08 -20.89 27.25
N SER A 23 3.99 -21.83 26.98
CA SER A 23 4.05 -23.09 27.73
C SER A 23 4.71 -22.89 29.09
N LEU A 24 4.55 -23.86 30.00
CA LEU A 24 5.21 -23.88 31.33
C LEU A 24 6.75 -23.74 31.27
N GLN A 25 7.36 -23.97 30.11
CA GLN A 25 8.80 -23.90 29.89
C GLN A 25 9.28 -22.55 29.30
N SER A 26 8.43 -21.51 29.28
CA SER A 26 8.74 -20.16 28.76
C SER A 26 8.99 -20.09 27.25
N PHE A 27 8.45 -21.03 26.47
CA PHE A 27 8.48 -21.00 25.00
C PHE A 27 7.13 -20.54 24.46
N CYS A 28 7.16 -19.63 23.48
CA CYS A 28 5.96 -19.09 22.82
C CYS A 28 5.70 -19.81 21.49
N GLY A 29 4.44 -20.12 21.21
CA GLY A 29 4.02 -20.68 19.93
C GLY A 29 2.52 -20.58 19.69
N SER A 30 2.09 -20.65 18.43
CA SER A 30 0.70 -20.42 18.01
C SER A 30 -0.12 -21.69 17.82
N VAL A 31 0.51 -22.86 17.97
CA VAL A 31 -0.07 -24.21 17.78
C VAL A 31 -0.44 -24.88 19.11
N ASP A 32 -1.19 -25.98 19.05
CA ASP A 32 -1.77 -26.68 20.21
C ASP A 32 -0.76 -27.08 21.28
N ASP A 33 0.48 -27.40 20.91
CA ASP A 33 1.54 -27.74 21.87
C ASP A 33 1.89 -26.59 22.82
N PHE A 34 1.59 -25.35 22.43
CA PHE A 34 1.79 -24.14 23.25
C PHE A 34 0.46 -23.59 23.78
N CYS A 35 -0.63 -23.73 23.04
CA CYS A 35 -1.91 -23.10 23.33
C CYS A 35 -2.87 -23.94 24.19
N ASN A 36 -2.56 -25.21 24.44
CA ASN A 36 -3.46 -26.08 25.20
C ASN A 36 -3.48 -25.72 26.69
N VAL A 37 -4.67 -25.36 27.19
CA VAL A 37 -4.93 -25.00 28.59
C VAL A 37 -4.61 -26.17 29.52
N ASP A 38 -4.93 -27.39 29.12
CA ASP A 38 -4.71 -28.63 29.89
C ASP A 38 -3.22 -29.02 29.94
N LYS A 39 -2.39 -28.45 29.06
CA LYS A 39 -0.92 -28.60 29.07
C LYS A 39 -0.21 -27.43 29.78
N GLY A 40 -0.93 -26.57 30.51
CA GLY A 40 -0.36 -25.50 31.33
C GLY A 40 -0.10 -24.19 30.59
N CYS A 41 -0.87 -23.89 29.54
CA CYS A 41 -0.86 -22.56 28.93
C CYS A 41 -1.21 -21.48 29.96
N GLN A 42 -0.37 -20.44 30.04
CA GLN A 42 -0.53 -19.38 31.03
C GLN A 42 -1.57 -18.33 30.57
N SER A 43 -2.78 -18.38 31.12
CA SER A 43 -3.91 -17.51 30.77
C SER A 43 -3.61 -16.01 30.85
N ASP A 44 -2.69 -15.61 31.74
CA ASP A 44 -2.35 -14.22 32.03
C ASP A 44 -1.45 -13.57 30.95
N PHE A 45 -1.01 -14.34 29.95
CA PHE A 45 -0.11 -13.90 28.88
C PHE A 45 -0.76 -13.91 27.48
N GLY A 46 -2.05 -14.28 27.39
CA GLY A 46 -2.89 -14.17 26.19
C GLY A 46 -2.98 -15.45 25.35
N GLY A 47 -4.18 -15.73 24.83
CA GLY A 47 -4.39 -16.65 23.69
C GLY A 47 -4.44 -18.16 23.98
N CYS A 48 -4.59 -18.60 25.22
CA CYS A 48 -4.82 -20.03 25.47
C CYS A 48 -6.13 -20.51 24.83
N GLY A 49 -6.11 -21.72 24.27
CA GLY A 49 -7.22 -22.30 23.52
C GLY A 49 -7.11 -22.13 21.99
N PRO A 50 -8.06 -22.72 21.24
CA PRO A 50 -8.05 -22.69 19.79
C PRO A 50 -8.31 -21.27 19.26
N VAL A 51 -7.68 -20.93 18.14
CA VAL A 51 -7.94 -19.66 17.44
C VAL A 51 -9.35 -19.67 16.87
N LYS A 52 -10.10 -18.60 17.14
CA LYS A 52 -11.39 -18.38 16.48
C LYS A 52 -11.15 -17.84 15.07
N ARG A 53 -10.92 -18.75 14.12
CA ARG A 53 -10.78 -18.38 12.70
C ARG A 53 -12.10 -17.82 12.16
N PRO A 54 -12.08 -16.70 11.43
CA PRO A 54 -13.24 -16.24 10.68
C PRO A 54 -13.63 -17.26 9.62
N SER A 55 -14.92 -17.36 9.33
CA SER A 55 -15.45 -18.30 8.35
C SER A 55 -16.54 -17.61 7.52
N CYS A 56 -16.34 -17.58 6.21
CA CYS A 56 -17.25 -17.05 5.21
C CYS A 56 -17.35 -18.04 4.02
N SER A 57 -18.25 -17.79 3.06
CA SER A 57 -18.33 -18.61 1.86
C SER A 57 -17.06 -18.45 1.01
N LYS A 58 -16.55 -19.55 0.44
CA LYS A 58 -15.47 -19.52 -0.55
C LYS A 58 -15.85 -18.76 -1.82
N THR A 59 -17.11 -18.89 -2.22
CA THR A 59 -17.74 -18.17 -3.34
C THR A 59 -18.31 -16.82 -2.93
N GLY A 60 -17.91 -16.30 -1.76
CA GLY A 60 -18.30 -14.98 -1.30
C GLY A 60 -17.60 -13.87 -2.09
N ASN A 61 -17.95 -12.64 -1.77
CA ASN A 61 -17.39 -11.43 -2.40
C ASN A 61 -16.59 -10.57 -1.41
N SER A 62 -16.14 -11.12 -0.27
CA SER A 62 -15.49 -10.31 0.76
C SER A 62 -14.20 -9.66 0.26
N VAL A 63 -13.49 -10.34 -0.64
CA VAL A 63 -12.24 -9.85 -1.24
C VAL A 63 -12.46 -8.81 -2.35
N GLN A 64 -13.69 -8.65 -2.86
CA GLN A 64 -13.99 -7.67 -3.90
C GLN A 64 -13.94 -6.22 -3.39
N GLY A 65 -13.91 -6.02 -2.06
CA GLY A 65 -13.85 -4.69 -1.47
C GLY A 65 -12.57 -3.93 -1.83
N ARG A 66 -11.44 -4.62 -2.08
CA ARG A 66 -10.17 -4.02 -2.49
C ARG A 66 -9.35 -5.00 -3.33
N SER A 67 -9.01 -4.57 -4.54
CA SER A 67 -7.98 -5.18 -5.38
C SER A 67 -6.85 -4.18 -5.57
N ILE A 68 -5.65 -4.52 -5.10
CA ILE A 68 -4.51 -3.60 -5.00
C ILE A 68 -3.33 -4.16 -5.81
N GLY A 69 -2.67 -3.32 -6.60
CA GLY A 69 -1.47 -3.73 -7.34
C GLY A 69 -0.27 -2.84 -7.05
N TYR A 70 0.83 -3.43 -6.63
CA TYR A 70 2.10 -2.71 -6.50
C TYR A 70 2.78 -2.60 -7.87
N TYR A 71 3.39 -1.45 -8.14
CA TYR A 71 4.22 -1.19 -9.31
C TYR A 71 5.65 -0.91 -8.87
N GLU A 72 6.58 -1.76 -9.31
CA GLU A 72 8.00 -1.56 -9.09
C GLU A 72 8.51 -0.40 -9.97
N SER A 73 8.90 0.71 -9.36
CA SER A 73 9.39 1.91 -10.04
C SER A 73 10.66 1.70 -10.85
N TRP A 74 11.35 0.57 -10.67
CA TRP A 74 12.50 0.14 -11.49
C TRP A 74 12.10 -0.76 -12.68
N ALA A 75 10.84 -1.18 -12.81
CA ALA A 75 10.37 -2.11 -13.84
C ALA A 75 10.62 -1.60 -15.27
N ASN A 76 10.49 -0.28 -15.49
CA ASN A 76 10.73 0.35 -16.78
C ASN A 76 12.22 0.37 -17.20
N THR A 77 13.13 0.01 -16.29
CA THR A 77 14.58 -0.04 -16.55
C THR A 77 15.12 -1.43 -16.81
N ARG A 78 14.31 -2.49 -16.64
CA ARG A 78 14.71 -3.88 -16.85
C ARG A 78 15.32 -4.10 -18.24
N PRO A 79 16.27 -5.03 -18.43
CA PRO A 79 16.86 -5.29 -19.74
C PRO A 79 15.85 -5.81 -20.78
N CYS A 80 14.80 -6.49 -20.35
CA CYS A 80 13.65 -6.92 -21.15
C CYS A 80 12.37 -6.87 -20.30
N GLY A 81 11.20 -7.03 -20.91
CA GLY A 81 9.92 -6.96 -20.18
C GLY A 81 9.75 -5.66 -19.41
N LYS A 82 10.18 -4.54 -20.01
CA LYS A 82 10.05 -3.20 -19.41
C LYS A 82 8.58 -2.85 -19.32
N VAL A 83 8.18 -2.34 -18.16
CA VAL A 83 6.82 -1.86 -17.91
C VAL A 83 6.94 -0.45 -17.35
N SER A 84 6.42 0.53 -18.09
CA SER A 84 6.20 1.89 -17.61
C SER A 84 4.81 2.01 -16.97
N PRO A 85 4.50 3.08 -16.21
CA PRO A 85 3.18 3.23 -15.61
C PRO A 85 2.03 3.12 -16.61
N GLU A 86 2.17 3.68 -17.81
CA GLU A 86 1.15 3.67 -18.87
C GLU A 86 0.93 2.29 -19.48
N ASP A 87 1.87 1.37 -19.29
CA ASP A 87 1.74 -0.01 -19.76
C ASP A 87 0.87 -0.84 -18.81
N LEU A 88 0.63 -0.39 -17.58
CA LEU A 88 -0.09 -1.17 -16.58
C LEU A 88 -1.50 -1.55 -17.04
N ASN A 89 -1.82 -2.84 -16.92
CA ASN A 89 -3.19 -3.33 -16.98
C ASN A 89 -3.91 -2.96 -15.67
N LEU A 90 -4.91 -2.10 -15.78
CA LEU A 90 -5.66 -1.58 -14.64
C LEU A 90 -6.97 -2.34 -14.37
N ASP A 91 -7.26 -3.39 -15.13
CA ASP A 91 -8.54 -4.10 -15.06
C ASP A 91 -8.73 -4.79 -13.70
N GLY A 92 -9.93 -4.65 -13.13
CA GLY A 92 -10.27 -5.17 -11.80
C GLY A 92 -9.61 -4.46 -10.61
N LEU A 93 -8.62 -3.58 -10.82
CA LEU A 93 -7.93 -2.88 -9.74
C LEU A 93 -8.71 -1.70 -9.15
N THR A 94 -8.73 -1.61 -7.83
CA THR A 94 -9.28 -0.47 -7.08
C THR A 94 -8.19 0.50 -6.63
N HIS A 95 -6.99 -0.02 -6.36
CA HIS A 95 -5.84 0.76 -5.91
C HIS A 95 -4.59 0.30 -6.66
N ILE A 96 -3.67 1.23 -6.91
CA ILE A 96 -2.30 0.91 -7.30
C ILE A 96 -1.31 1.64 -6.40
N ASN A 97 -0.24 0.95 -6.01
CA ASN A 97 0.79 1.44 -5.11
C ASN A 97 2.11 1.66 -5.86
N PHE A 98 2.65 2.87 -5.83
CA PHE A 98 3.96 3.20 -6.39
C PHE A 98 5.07 2.76 -5.42
N ALA A 99 5.82 1.73 -5.79
CA ALA A 99 6.90 1.16 -4.99
C ALA A 99 8.29 1.51 -5.59
N PHE A 100 9.15 2.29 -4.95
CA PHE A 100 8.98 2.96 -3.67
C PHE A 100 9.44 4.40 -3.74
N VAL A 101 9.00 5.16 -2.76
CA VAL A 101 9.69 6.37 -2.33
C VAL A 101 10.37 6.10 -0.99
N PHE A 102 11.45 6.84 -0.75
CA PHE A 102 12.23 6.83 0.47
C PHE A 102 11.98 8.13 1.24
N PHE A 103 12.66 8.30 2.38
CA PHE A 103 12.80 9.60 3.01
C PHE A 103 14.24 9.85 3.44
N ASP A 104 14.63 11.13 3.47
CA ASP A 104 15.96 11.54 3.93
C ASP A 104 16.14 11.15 5.42
N PRO A 105 17.20 10.41 5.81
CA PRO A 105 17.36 9.91 7.18
C PRO A 105 17.52 10.99 8.26
N VAL A 106 17.78 12.23 7.86
CA VAL A 106 18.01 13.37 8.76
C VAL A 106 16.86 14.37 8.69
N LYS A 107 16.41 14.70 7.48
CA LYS A 107 15.36 15.72 7.25
C LYS A 107 13.96 15.13 7.27
N PHE A 108 13.83 13.82 7.09
CA PHE A 108 12.56 13.09 6.93
C PHE A 108 11.68 13.55 5.76
N SER A 109 12.24 14.34 4.84
CA SER A 109 11.60 14.72 3.58
C SER A 109 11.45 13.51 2.67
N ILE A 110 10.26 13.30 2.09
CA ILE A 110 10.03 12.22 1.13
C ILE A 110 10.86 12.49 -0.13
N VAL A 111 11.58 11.47 -0.59
CA VAL A 111 12.41 11.52 -1.79
C VAL A 111 12.13 10.30 -2.66
N PRO A 112 12.12 10.43 -3.99
CA PRO A 112 12.12 9.26 -4.86
C PRO A 112 13.31 8.36 -4.54
N MET A 113 13.15 7.04 -4.63
CA MET A 113 14.27 6.11 -4.33
C MET A 113 15.47 6.33 -5.25
N ASP A 114 15.24 6.78 -6.48
CA ASP A 114 16.27 7.23 -7.42
C ASP A 114 15.70 8.24 -8.44
N LYS A 115 16.57 8.70 -9.36
CA LYS A 115 16.18 9.63 -10.43
C LYS A 115 15.11 9.07 -11.37
N ASN A 116 15.16 7.77 -11.66
CA ASN A 116 14.19 7.13 -12.55
C ASN A 116 12.81 7.12 -11.87
N ALA A 117 12.71 6.65 -10.63
CA ALA A 117 11.47 6.68 -9.86
C ALA A 117 10.86 8.09 -9.82
N GLY A 118 11.69 9.12 -9.59
CA GLY A 118 11.23 10.51 -9.60
C GLY A 118 10.59 10.95 -10.91
N SER A 119 11.06 10.44 -12.06
CA SER A 119 10.48 10.74 -13.38
C SER A 119 9.15 10.04 -13.66
N LEU A 120 8.75 9.08 -12.82
CA LEU A 120 7.55 8.27 -13.01
C LEU A 120 6.37 8.70 -12.13
N LEU A 121 6.60 9.50 -11.09
CA LEU A 121 5.59 9.81 -10.08
C LEU A 121 4.31 10.43 -10.68
N SER A 122 4.44 11.54 -11.42
CA SER A 122 3.28 12.19 -12.06
C SER A 122 2.66 11.32 -13.15
N ARG A 123 3.47 10.51 -13.84
CA ARG A 123 2.99 9.56 -14.86
C ARG A 123 2.13 8.44 -14.24
N PHE A 124 2.52 8.00 -13.05
CA PHE A 124 1.80 6.98 -12.30
C PHE A 124 0.48 7.53 -11.74
N THR A 125 0.47 8.72 -11.14
CA THR A 125 -0.77 9.29 -10.60
C THR A 125 -1.76 9.71 -11.70
N ALA A 126 -1.27 10.04 -12.90
CA ALA A 126 -2.09 10.27 -14.09
C ALA A 126 -2.87 9.01 -14.56
N LEU A 127 -2.56 7.81 -14.07
CA LEU A 127 -3.31 6.59 -14.41
C LEU A 127 -4.77 6.64 -13.96
N LYS A 128 -5.11 7.51 -13.01
CA LYS A 128 -6.50 7.82 -12.64
C LYS A 128 -7.34 8.35 -13.80
N GLU A 129 -6.70 8.95 -14.80
CA GLU A 129 -7.37 9.44 -16.01
C GLU A 129 -7.78 8.27 -16.93
N ARG A 130 -7.02 7.17 -16.92
CA ARG A 130 -7.33 5.96 -17.68
C ARG A 130 -8.43 5.14 -17.03
N LYS A 131 -8.43 5.08 -15.70
CA LYS A 131 -9.41 4.34 -14.89
C LYS A 131 -10.03 5.25 -13.82
N PRO A 132 -11.18 5.87 -14.13
CA PRO A 132 -11.91 6.64 -13.13
C PRO A 132 -12.22 5.80 -11.90
N GLY A 133 -12.02 6.35 -10.71
CA GLY A 133 -12.23 5.66 -9.43
C GLY A 133 -11.04 4.84 -8.92
N LEU A 134 -10.00 4.67 -9.75
CA LEU A 134 -8.73 4.14 -9.30
C LEU A 134 -8.10 5.07 -8.27
N GLN A 135 -7.65 4.50 -7.16
CA GLN A 135 -6.80 5.22 -6.22
C GLN A 135 -5.32 4.96 -6.51
N THR A 136 -4.54 6.02 -6.51
CA THR A 136 -3.08 5.95 -6.66
C THR A 136 -2.43 6.26 -5.32
N TRP A 137 -1.67 5.30 -4.82
CA TRP A 137 -1.05 5.35 -3.50
C TRP A 137 0.46 5.35 -3.62
N VAL A 138 1.14 5.97 -2.66
CA VAL A 138 2.60 5.94 -2.58
C VAL A 138 3.04 4.96 -1.48
N SER A 139 3.95 4.04 -1.80
CA SER A 139 4.55 3.16 -0.80
C SER A 139 5.88 3.74 -0.31
N VAL A 140 5.99 3.97 0.99
CA VAL A 140 7.18 4.52 1.65
C VAL A 140 7.95 3.39 2.34
N GLY A 141 9.19 3.15 1.93
CA GLY A 141 10.07 2.14 2.53
C GLY A 141 10.46 1.02 1.56
N GLY A 142 10.11 -0.21 1.91
CA GLY A 142 10.50 -1.43 1.20
C GLY A 142 11.86 -1.99 1.65
N TRP A 143 12.14 -3.24 1.26
CA TRP A 143 13.31 -3.99 1.74
C TRP A 143 14.63 -3.21 1.61
N SER A 144 14.93 -2.61 0.46
CA SER A 144 16.21 -1.91 0.28
C SER A 144 16.35 -0.63 1.11
N PHE A 145 15.27 -0.07 1.66
CA PHE A 145 15.36 1.09 2.55
C PHE A 145 15.97 0.74 3.91
N ASN A 146 15.84 -0.53 4.33
CA ASN A 146 16.42 -1.02 5.58
C ASN A 146 17.73 -1.80 5.37
N ASP A 147 18.34 -1.72 4.17
CA ASP A 147 19.65 -2.32 3.92
C ASP A 147 20.77 -1.60 4.70
N PRO A 148 21.88 -2.29 5.01
CA PRO A 148 23.02 -1.69 5.71
C PRO A 148 23.50 -0.41 5.03
N GLY A 149 23.50 0.69 5.78
CA GLY A 149 23.82 2.00 5.23
C GLY A 149 23.09 3.14 5.95
N PRO A 150 23.04 4.33 5.33
CA PRO A 150 22.46 5.52 5.97
C PRO A 150 20.96 5.41 6.26
N TYR A 151 20.24 4.55 5.55
CA TYR A 151 18.79 4.38 5.69
C TYR A 151 18.40 3.31 6.72
N GLN A 152 19.31 2.41 7.11
CA GLN A 152 19.01 1.25 7.95
C GLN A 152 18.25 1.59 9.25
N GLN A 153 18.59 2.73 9.89
CA GLN A 153 17.98 3.19 11.14
C GLN A 153 17.01 4.37 10.95
N ALA A 154 16.70 4.73 9.70
CA ALA A 154 15.94 5.94 9.39
C ALA A 154 14.52 5.89 9.96
N PHE A 155 13.81 4.77 9.82
CA PHE A 155 12.47 4.61 10.41
C PHE A 155 12.48 4.68 11.94
N SER A 156 13.44 4.01 12.59
CA SER A 156 13.57 4.05 14.05
C SER A 156 13.85 5.48 14.53
N THR A 157 14.70 6.22 13.82
CA THR A 157 15.03 7.62 14.16
C THR A 157 13.84 8.55 13.92
N MET A 158 13.18 8.44 12.77
CA MET A 158 12.02 9.26 12.41
C MET A 158 10.85 9.05 13.39
N SER A 159 10.58 7.80 13.78
CA SER A 159 9.47 7.51 14.70
C SER A 159 9.73 7.89 16.17
N SER A 160 10.99 8.11 16.54
CA SER A 160 11.43 8.19 17.95
C SER A 160 10.92 9.37 18.78
N THR A 161 10.57 10.50 18.15
CA THR A 161 10.09 11.69 18.85
C THR A 161 8.87 12.28 18.14
N ALA A 162 8.00 12.98 18.88
CA ALA A 162 6.84 13.64 18.29
C ALA A 162 7.24 14.71 17.25
N GLU A 163 8.37 15.38 17.46
CA GLU A 163 8.92 16.36 16.52
C GLU A 163 9.31 15.72 15.19
N ASN A 164 10.07 14.61 15.24
CA ASN A 164 10.52 13.90 14.04
C ASN A 164 9.33 13.35 13.24
N ARG A 165 8.35 12.75 13.93
CA ARG A 165 7.11 12.27 13.31
C ARG A 165 6.32 13.41 12.68
N GLY A 166 6.20 14.54 13.36
CA GLY A 166 5.53 15.73 12.83
C GLY A 166 6.18 16.25 11.54
N ILE A 167 7.52 16.29 11.48
CA ILE A 167 8.26 16.66 10.27
C ILE A 167 7.97 15.68 9.13
N PHE A 168 8.12 14.37 9.38
CA PHE A 168 7.84 13.34 8.37
C PHE A 168 6.41 13.44 7.83
N ILE A 169 5.41 13.59 8.70
CA ILE A 169 4.01 13.68 8.29
C ILE A 169 3.76 14.92 7.43
N ALA A 170 4.34 16.07 7.79
CA ALA A 170 4.22 17.29 7.00
C ALA A 170 4.85 17.14 5.60
N GLU A 171 6.06 16.58 5.53
CA GLU A 171 6.76 16.32 4.27
C GLU A 171 6.03 15.29 3.40
N LEU A 172 5.43 14.27 4.03
CA LEU A 172 4.62 13.27 3.35
C LEU A 172 3.35 13.90 2.74
N MET A 173 2.64 14.73 3.50
CA MET A 173 1.47 15.43 2.99
C MET A 173 1.82 16.34 1.82
N TYR A 174 2.94 17.08 1.92
CA TYR A 174 3.43 17.91 0.84
C TYR A 174 3.75 17.09 -0.41
N PHE A 175 4.44 15.96 -0.26
CA PHE A 175 4.75 15.06 -1.38
C PHE A 175 3.49 14.49 -2.03
N MET A 176 2.54 13.98 -1.24
CA MET A 176 1.29 13.44 -1.76
C MET A 176 0.46 14.49 -2.49
N GLU A 177 0.41 15.72 -1.97
CA GLU A 177 -0.28 16.84 -2.61
C GLU A 177 0.42 17.28 -3.90
N THR A 178 1.75 17.30 -3.93
CA THR A 178 2.55 17.67 -5.10
C THR A 178 2.32 16.73 -6.28
N TYR A 179 2.26 15.42 -6.03
CA TYR A 179 2.13 14.40 -7.08
C TYR A 179 0.70 13.89 -7.27
N GLY A 180 -0.24 14.29 -6.42
CA GLY A 180 -1.65 13.93 -6.54
C GLY A 180 -2.00 12.51 -6.10
N PHE A 181 -1.34 11.99 -5.06
CA PHE A 181 -1.68 10.68 -4.46
C PHE A 181 -2.94 10.74 -3.59
N ASP A 182 -3.67 9.63 -3.50
CA ASP A 182 -4.92 9.49 -2.74
C ASP A 182 -4.71 8.81 -1.37
N GLY A 183 -3.52 8.25 -1.15
CA GLY A 183 -3.15 7.63 0.11
C GLY A 183 -1.70 7.19 0.14
N MET A 184 -1.30 6.66 1.28
CA MET A 184 0.04 6.15 1.54
C MET A 184 -0.01 4.76 2.15
N ASP A 185 0.89 3.92 1.68
CA ASP A 185 1.21 2.63 2.28
C ASP A 185 2.58 2.71 2.94
N LEU A 186 2.67 2.29 4.21
CA LEU A 186 3.92 2.29 4.94
C LEU A 186 4.49 0.88 5.02
N ASP A 187 5.66 0.70 4.42
CA ASP A 187 6.35 -0.57 4.32
C ASP A 187 7.68 -0.51 5.07
N TRP A 188 7.59 -0.49 6.41
CA TRP A 188 8.75 -0.54 7.29
C TRP A 188 9.15 -1.99 7.56
N GLU A 189 10.33 -2.39 7.07
CA GLU A 189 10.84 -3.75 7.16
C GLU A 189 12.11 -3.90 8.02
N TYR A 190 12.04 -4.12 9.34
CA TYR A 190 10.83 -4.17 10.20
C TYR A 190 11.11 -3.44 11.52
N PRO A 191 10.09 -2.88 12.19
CA PRO A 191 10.27 -2.27 13.51
C PRO A 191 10.90 -3.27 14.48
N THR A 192 11.81 -2.82 15.35
CA THR A 192 12.46 -3.64 16.39
C THR A 192 13.33 -4.82 15.88
N ALA A 193 13.33 -5.14 14.59
CA ALA A 193 14.15 -6.21 14.05
C ALA A 193 15.63 -5.78 13.99
N ASP A 194 16.47 -6.41 14.82
CA ASP A 194 17.88 -6.07 14.97
C ASP A 194 18.65 -6.18 13.64
N ASP A 195 18.34 -7.19 12.82
CA ASP A 195 18.92 -7.42 11.49
C ASP A 195 18.55 -6.33 10.46
N ARG A 196 17.55 -5.50 10.79
CA ARG A 196 17.02 -4.42 9.95
C ARG A 196 17.21 -3.03 10.58
N GLY A 197 18.05 -2.93 11.61
CA GLY A 197 18.37 -1.66 12.29
C GLY A 197 17.31 -1.17 13.26
N GLY A 198 16.36 -2.02 13.65
CA GLY A 198 15.30 -1.69 14.59
C GLY A 198 15.80 -1.50 16.02
N LYS A 199 14.95 -0.89 16.85
CA LYS A 199 15.11 -0.70 18.29
C LYS A 199 13.86 -1.15 19.04
N ALA A 200 14.01 -1.44 20.33
CA ALA A 200 12.90 -1.93 21.15
C ALA A 200 11.73 -0.93 21.23
N GLU A 201 12.04 0.37 21.18
CA GLU A 201 11.06 1.46 21.25
C GLU A 201 10.19 1.57 19.99
N ASP A 202 10.65 1.04 18.85
CA ASP A 202 9.96 1.14 17.56
C ASP A 202 8.52 0.63 17.63
N LYS A 203 8.27 -0.46 18.37
CA LYS A 203 6.93 -1.03 18.52
C LYS A 203 5.90 -0.03 19.05
N ALA A 204 6.27 0.74 20.08
CA ALA A 204 5.40 1.76 20.66
C ALA A 204 5.39 3.03 19.79
N ASN A 205 6.55 3.42 19.27
CA ASN A 205 6.69 4.60 18.42
C ASN A 205 5.90 4.46 17.11
N PHE A 206 5.79 3.25 16.57
CA PHE A 206 5.05 3.00 15.34
C PHE A 206 3.53 3.16 15.54
N VAL A 207 3.01 2.82 16.73
CA VAL A 207 1.61 3.12 17.10
C VAL A 207 1.39 4.64 17.15
N LEU A 208 2.31 5.38 17.77
CA LEU A 208 2.22 6.85 17.85
C LEU A 208 2.29 7.49 16.46
N LEU A 209 3.22 7.05 15.61
CA LEU A 209 3.33 7.47 14.22
C LEU A 209 2.04 7.21 13.45
N SER A 210 1.50 5.99 13.54
CA SER A 210 0.29 5.61 12.81
C SER A 210 -0.91 6.44 13.25
N LYS A 211 -1.03 6.70 14.56
CA LYS A 211 -2.06 7.58 15.11
C LYS A 211 -1.94 9.00 14.53
N GLU A 212 -0.75 9.58 14.57
CA GLU A 212 -0.51 10.95 14.10
C GLU A 212 -0.70 11.09 12.58
N ILE A 213 -0.29 10.08 11.79
CA ILE A 213 -0.59 10.01 10.35
C ILE A 213 -2.10 10.03 10.12
N LYS A 214 -2.85 9.17 10.82
CA LYS A 214 -4.31 9.08 10.63
C LYS A 214 -5.02 10.37 11.01
N GLU A 215 -4.58 11.03 12.07
CA GLU A 215 -5.10 12.34 12.50
C GLU A 215 -4.83 13.42 11.45
N ALA A 216 -3.61 13.45 10.89
CA ALA A 216 -3.23 14.43 9.87
C ALA A 216 -3.92 14.20 8.52
N PHE A 217 -4.08 12.94 8.11
CA PHE A 217 -4.74 12.57 6.86
C PHE A 217 -6.25 12.86 6.90
N GLY A 218 -6.86 12.71 8.08
CA GLY A 218 -8.30 12.90 8.26
C GLY A 218 -9.10 12.01 7.31
N LYS A 219 -9.96 12.64 6.50
CA LYS A 219 -10.73 11.95 5.44
C LYS A 219 -10.13 12.16 4.04
N ARG A 220 -9.05 12.92 3.92
CA ARG A 220 -8.48 13.32 2.62
C ARG A 220 -7.65 12.21 1.99
N TYR A 221 -6.88 11.48 2.81
CA TYR A 221 -5.97 10.45 2.35
C TYR A 221 -6.20 9.13 3.10
N GLY A 222 -6.01 8.02 2.39
CA GLY A 222 -5.98 6.70 3.00
C GLY A 222 -4.61 6.34 3.56
N TYR A 223 -4.58 5.43 4.53
CA TYR A 223 -3.37 4.93 5.16
C TYR A 223 -3.41 3.41 5.38
N SER A 224 -2.43 2.70 4.82
CA SER A 224 -2.23 1.26 4.99
C SER A 224 -0.84 0.96 5.54
N ILE A 225 -0.70 -0.22 6.14
CA ILE A 225 0.59 -0.75 6.60
C ILE A 225 0.80 -2.11 5.98
N THR A 226 1.98 -2.33 5.44
CA THR A 226 2.41 -3.65 4.96
C THR A 226 2.92 -4.49 6.13
N LEU A 227 2.43 -5.73 6.23
CA LEU A 227 2.71 -6.67 7.31
C LEU A 227 3.45 -7.90 6.77
N PRO A 228 4.47 -8.39 7.49
CA PRO A 228 5.05 -9.69 7.19
C PRO A 228 4.08 -10.82 7.60
N ALA A 229 4.09 -11.94 6.86
CA ALA A 229 3.34 -13.14 7.26
C ALA A 229 4.03 -13.97 8.35
N SER A 230 5.36 -13.84 8.48
CA SER A 230 6.13 -14.64 9.44
C SER A 230 6.00 -14.10 10.87
N TYR A 231 5.89 -15.02 11.84
CA TYR A 231 5.91 -14.67 13.27
C TYR A 231 7.18 -13.87 13.63
N TRP A 232 8.32 -14.24 13.04
CA TRP A 232 9.63 -13.67 13.34
C TRP A 232 9.65 -12.15 13.24
N TYR A 233 9.02 -11.58 12.22
CA TYR A 233 8.93 -10.13 12.06
C TYR A 233 7.61 -9.56 12.60
N LEU A 234 6.49 -10.29 12.45
CA LEU A 234 5.17 -9.79 12.86
C LEU A 234 5.07 -9.53 14.38
N GLN A 235 5.85 -10.24 15.20
CA GLN A 235 5.87 -10.04 16.66
C GLN A 235 6.24 -8.62 17.11
N HIS A 236 6.84 -7.83 16.22
CA HIS A 236 7.21 -6.45 16.48
C HIS A 236 6.08 -5.44 16.24
N PHE A 237 4.95 -5.87 15.68
CA PHE A 237 3.80 -5.02 15.41
C PHE A 237 2.79 -5.11 16.56
N ASP A 238 2.41 -3.96 17.14
CA ASP A 238 1.31 -3.87 18.10
C ASP A 238 -0.03 -3.73 17.35
N LEU A 239 -0.44 -4.81 16.68
CA LEU A 239 -1.58 -4.82 15.76
C LEU A 239 -2.89 -4.36 16.41
N LYS A 240 -3.09 -4.68 17.70
CA LYS A 240 -4.26 -4.25 18.44
C LYS A 240 -4.38 -2.73 18.50
N ASN A 241 -3.25 -2.05 18.72
CA ASN A 241 -3.19 -0.60 18.83
C ASN A 241 -2.91 0.10 17.49
N LEU A 242 -2.36 -0.60 16.49
CA LEU A 242 -2.23 -0.08 15.12
C LEU A 242 -3.56 -0.07 14.37
N GLN A 243 -4.36 -1.14 14.48
CA GLN A 243 -5.59 -1.33 13.71
C GLN A 243 -6.57 -0.14 13.74
N PRO A 244 -6.80 0.58 14.86
CA PRO A 244 -7.69 1.74 14.88
C PRO A 244 -7.19 2.94 14.05
N HIS A 245 -5.91 2.94 13.67
CA HIS A 245 -5.24 4.06 13.00
C HIS A 245 -4.91 3.77 11.54
N VAL A 246 -5.29 2.62 11.00
CA VAL A 246 -5.09 2.26 9.59
C VAL A 246 -6.42 1.91 8.94
N ASP A 247 -6.52 2.14 7.64
CA ASP A 247 -7.69 1.74 6.86
C ASP A 247 -7.68 0.22 6.61
N TRP A 248 -6.50 -0.36 6.34
CA TRP A 248 -6.27 -1.80 6.27
C TRP A 248 -4.79 -2.15 6.44
N PHE A 249 -4.53 -3.45 6.52
CA PHE A 249 -3.21 -4.06 6.51
C PHE A 249 -3.00 -4.86 5.24
N ASN A 250 -1.83 -4.66 4.64
CA ASN A 250 -1.39 -5.37 3.47
C ASN A 250 -0.52 -6.57 3.88
N LEU A 251 -1.04 -7.80 3.94
CA LEU A 251 -0.27 -8.98 4.39
C LEU A 251 0.58 -9.58 3.26
N MET A 252 1.90 -9.57 3.40
CA MET A 252 2.85 -10.21 2.48
C MET A 252 2.88 -11.72 2.71
N SER A 253 1.86 -12.42 2.20
CA SER A 253 1.70 -13.88 2.26
C SER A 253 2.50 -14.64 1.19
N TYR A 254 3.66 -14.10 0.86
CA TYR A 254 4.68 -14.65 -0.04
C TYR A 254 6.04 -14.55 0.65
N ASP A 255 7.08 -15.10 0.02
CA ASP A 255 8.42 -15.22 0.62
C ASP A 255 8.43 -16.00 1.94
N LEU A 256 7.56 -17.00 2.05
CA LEU A 256 7.57 -17.93 3.18
C LEU A 256 8.84 -18.78 3.18
N HIS A 257 9.35 -19.09 1.98
CA HIS A 257 10.53 -19.90 1.75
C HIS A 257 11.42 -19.31 0.66
N GLY A 258 12.73 -19.49 0.81
CA GLY A 258 13.72 -18.94 -0.10
C GLY A 258 15.15 -19.40 0.24
N THR A 259 16.14 -18.86 -0.46
CA THR A 259 17.54 -19.30 -0.32
C THR A 259 18.11 -19.08 1.09
N TRP A 260 17.54 -18.14 1.86
CA TRP A 260 17.92 -17.89 3.24
C TRP A 260 17.62 -19.05 4.19
N ASP A 261 16.72 -19.98 3.82
CA ASP A 261 16.38 -21.15 4.64
C ASP A 261 17.60 -22.05 4.91
N ALA A 262 18.62 -22.00 4.05
CA ALA A 262 19.88 -22.68 4.25
C ALA A 262 20.60 -22.29 5.56
N ALA A 263 20.39 -21.05 6.04
CA ALA A 263 20.95 -20.57 7.30
C ALA A 263 20.09 -20.96 8.52
N SER A 264 18.83 -21.38 8.30
CA SER A 264 17.92 -21.77 9.37
C SER A 264 18.24 -23.17 9.88
N LYS A 265 18.37 -23.31 11.20
CA LYS A 265 18.55 -24.62 11.85
C LYS A 265 17.26 -25.44 11.89
N PHE A 266 16.10 -24.82 11.68
CA PHE A 266 14.78 -25.43 11.79
C PHE A 266 14.19 -25.81 10.44
N VAL A 267 14.49 -25.02 9.40
CA VAL A 267 14.04 -25.28 8.02
C VAL A 267 15.14 -26.02 7.27
N GLY A 268 16.32 -25.40 7.13
CA GLY A 268 17.46 -25.97 6.43
C GLY A 268 17.37 -25.78 4.92
N PRO A 269 18.39 -26.24 4.16
CA PRO A 269 18.53 -25.99 2.73
C PRO A 269 17.65 -26.94 1.89
N TYR A 270 16.36 -27.01 2.17
CA TYR A 270 15.41 -27.84 1.43
C TYR A 270 14.50 -26.97 0.56
N VAL A 271 14.21 -27.42 -0.66
CA VAL A 271 13.26 -26.70 -1.52
C VAL A 271 11.87 -26.73 -0.89
N ALA A 272 11.22 -25.57 -0.88
CA ALA A 272 9.87 -25.36 -0.38
C ALA A 272 9.21 -24.24 -1.18
N THR A 273 7.88 -24.22 -1.20
CA THR A 273 7.12 -23.28 -2.02
C THR A 273 7.04 -21.93 -1.31
N HIS A 274 7.36 -20.82 -1.99
CA HIS A 274 7.40 -19.51 -1.34
C HIS A 274 6.03 -18.92 -0.98
N THR A 275 4.95 -19.52 -1.50
CA THR A 275 3.58 -19.33 -1.03
C THR A 275 3.05 -20.70 -0.58
N ASN A 276 2.13 -20.74 0.38
CA ASN A 276 1.49 -21.99 0.83
C ASN A 276 0.24 -21.65 1.68
N ILE A 277 -0.96 -21.95 1.19
CA ILE A 277 -2.23 -21.65 1.88
C ILE A 277 -2.25 -22.18 3.31
N THR A 278 -1.68 -23.36 3.56
CA THR A 278 -1.68 -23.95 4.91
C THR A 278 -0.83 -23.16 5.90
N GLU A 279 0.27 -22.57 5.44
CA GLU A 279 1.14 -21.71 6.24
C GLU A 279 0.60 -20.29 6.33
N ILE A 280 -0.03 -19.79 5.27
CA ILE A 280 -0.74 -18.52 5.26
C ILE A 280 -1.86 -18.54 6.32
N ASP A 281 -2.66 -19.61 6.42
CA ASP A 281 -3.71 -19.73 7.45
C ASP A 281 -3.12 -19.71 8.87
N LEU A 282 -1.93 -20.29 9.07
CA LEU A 282 -1.19 -20.21 10.34
C LEU A 282 -0.64 -18.80 10.61
N GLY A 283 -0.23 -18.07 9.58
CA GLY A 283 0.15 -16.65 9.70
C GLY A 283 -1.04 -15.78 10.09
N LEU A 284 -2.20 -15.99 9.46
CA LEU A 284 -3.45 -15.29 9.77
C LEU A 284 -3.92 -15.52 11.21
N ASP A 285 -3.65 -16.69 11.78
CA ASP A 285 -3.94 -16.96 13.20
C ASP A 285 -3.29 -15.94 14.15
N LEU A 286 -2.12 -15.40 13.80
CA LEU A 286 -1.46 -14.35 14.59
C LEU A 286 -2.28 -13.04 14.58
N LEU A 287 -2.88 -12.70 13.43
CA LEU A 287 -3.76 -11.53 13.31
C LEU A 287 -5.04 -11.72 14.14
N TRP A 288 -5.65 -12.90 14.09
CA TRP A 288 -6.86 -13.22 14.86
C TRP A 288 -6.62 -13.17 16.36
N ARG A 289 -5.49 -13.71 16.81
CA ARG A 289 -5.07 -13.64 18.21
C ARG A 289 -4.80 -12.21 18.67
N ALA A 290 -4.30 -11.35 17.78
CA ALA A 290 -4.13 -9.93 18.04
C ALA A 290 -5.43 -9.12 17.97
N GLY A 291 -6.55 -9.74 17.57
CA GLY A 291 -7.86 -9.08 17.46
C GLY A 291 -8.02 -8.21 16.21
N VAL A 292 -7.25 -8.48 15.16
CA VAL A 292 -7.42 -7.84 13.85
C VAL A 292 -8.74 -8.33 13.23
N LYS A 293 -9.52 -7.39 12.71
CA LYS A 293 -10.78 -7.66 12.02
C LYS A 293 -10.46 -8.17 10.61
N PRO A 294 -11.07 -9.29 10.16
CA PRO A 294 -10.76 -9.87 8.85
C PRO A 294 -10.92 -8.93 7.67
N LYS A 295 -11.96 -8.09 7.68
CA LYS A 295 -12.22 -7.07 6.65
C LYS A 295 -11.15 -5.98 6.51
N ASN A 296 -10.24 -5.87 7.49
CA ASN A 296 -9.11 -4.94 7.48
C ASN A 296 -7.83 -5.62 6.97
N VAL A 297 -7.87 -6.87 6.55
CA VAL A 297 -6.71 -7.61 6.02
C VAL A 297 -6.90 -7.80 4.53
N VAL A 298 -5.87 -7.45 3.77
CA VAL A 298 -5.72 -7.69 2.35
C VAL A 298 -4.69 -8.81 2.17
N LEU A 299 -5.00 -9.84 1.39
CA LEU A 299 -4.12 -11.00 1.20
C LEU A 299 -3.15 -10.79 0.02
N GLY A 300 -1.85 -11.00 0.28
CA GLY A 300 -0.78 -10.82 -0.71
C GLY A 300 -0.49 -12.02 -1.57
N GLN A 301 -0.38 -11.73 -2.86
CA GLN A 301 -0.05 -12.68 -3.91
C GLN A 301 1.21 -12.22 -4.63
N GLY A 302 2.07 -13.18 -4.99
CA GLY A 302 3.30 -12.90 -5.72
C GLY A 302 3.13 -13.18 -7.21
N PHE A 303 3.43 -12.20 -8.07
CA PHE A 303 3.59 -12.42 -9.53
C PHE A 303 5.05 -12.75 -9.88
N TYR A 304 5.67 -13.56 -9.03
CA TYR A 304 7.02 -14.06 -9.18
C TYR A 304 7.12 -15.41 -8.48
N GLY A 305 8.22 -16.11 -8.67
CA GLY A 305 8.55 -17.33 -7.96
C GLY A 305 9.90 -17.23 -7.26
N ARG A 306 10.06 -17.98 -6.17
CA ARG A 306 11.39 -18.27 -5.59
C ARG A 306 11.94 -19.55 -6.20
N SER A 307 13.21 -19.48 -6.59
CA SER A 307 13.87 -20.51 -7.38
C SER A 307 15.17 -20.98 -6.76
N PHE A 308 15.52 -22.24 -7.01
CA PHE A 308 16.64 -22.92 -6.40
C PHE A 308 17.43 -23.73 -7.42
N THR A 309 18.73 -23.90 -7.16
CA THR A 309 19.55 -24.92 -7.81
C THR A 309 19.58 -26.17 -6.93
N LEU A 310 19.04 -27.30 -7.41
CA LEU A 310 18.96 -28.58 -6.72
C LEU A 310 20.34 -29.24 -6.59
N GLU A 311 20.61 -29.84 -5.43
CA GLU A 311 21.81 -30.69 -5.25
C GLU A 311 21.67 -32.03 -6.01
N ASP A 312 20.45 -32.56 -6.11
CA ASP A 312 20.12 -33.75 -6.89
C ASP A 312 18.88 -33.50 -7.76
N SER A 313 19.08 -33.45 -9.07
CA SER A 313 18.03 -33.33 -10.09
C SER A 313 16.85 -34.29 -9.93
N LYS A 314 17.07 -35.48 -9.33
CA LYS A 314 16.03 -36.49 -9.12
C LYS A 314 15.18 -36.21 -7.87
N CYS A 315 15.64 -35.34 -6.99
CA CYS A 315 14.91 -34.90 -5.81
C CYS A 315 14.41 -33.46 -6.03
N ASN A 316 13.17 -33.32 -6.52
CA ASN A 316 12.57 -32.05 -6.90
C ASN A 316 11.21 -31.78 -6.23
N LYS A 317 10.89 -32.51 -5.16
CA LYS A 317 9.64 -32.37 -4.41
C LYS A 317 9.86 -31.52 -3.15
N PRO A 318 8.99 -30.54 -2.87
CA PRO A 318 9.06 -29.74 -1.64
C PRO A 318 8.52 -30.55 -0.45
N ASN A 319 9.31 -31.52 0.02
CA ASN A 319 8.91 -32.49 1.04
C ASN A 319 9.80 -32.48 2.29
N GLY A 320 10.63 -31.45 2.45
CA GLY A 320 11.60 -31.34 3.56
C GLY A 320 12.81 -32.26 3.44
N VAL A 321 13.04 -32.88 2.27
CA VAL A 321 14.18 -33.78 2.02
C VAL A 321 15.04 -33.32 0.84
N CYS A 322 14.42 -32.80 -0.23
CA CYS A 322 15.14 -32.38 -1.42
C CYS A 322 15.92 -31.09 -1.20
N ARG A 323 17.25 -31.15 -1.39
CA ARG A 323 18.17 -30.07 -1.02
C ARG A 323 18.51 -29.15 -2.19
N PHE A 324 18.80 -27.90 -1.88
CA PHE A 324 19.35 -26.92 -2.81
C PHE A 324 20.76 -26.48 -2.43
N SER A 325 21.57 -26.10 -3.42
CA SER A 325 22.91 -25.54 -3.24
C SER A 325 22.95 -24.00 -3.29
N GLY A 326 21.88 -23.37 -3.78
CA GLY A 326 21.73 -21.92 -3.85
C GLY A 326 20.47 -21.52 -4.63
N GLY A 327 20.39 -20.24 -5.00
CA GLY A 327 19.35 -19.77 -5.91
C GLY A 327 19.50 -20.38 -7.31
N ALA A 328 18.41 -20.46 -8.05
CA ALA A 328 18.49 -20.73 -9.49
C ALA A 328 19.21 -19.59 -10.22
N LYS A 329 19.64 -19.84 -11.46
CA LYS A 329 20.21 -18.82 -12.34
C LYS A 329 19.23 -17.66 -12.51
N GLU A 330 19.77 -16.45 -12.60
CA GLU A 330 18.97 -15.25 -12.83
C GLU A 330 18.15 -15.35 -14.12
N GLY A 331 16.93 -14.81 -14.08
CA GLY A 331 16.11 -14.64 -15.28
C GLY A 331 16.69 -13.57 -16.22
N PRO A 332 16.34 -13.62 -17.53
CA PRO A 332 16.83 -12.66 -18.50
C PRO A 332 16.40 -11.21 -18.20
N CYS A 333 15.23 -11.00 -17.59
CA CYS A 333 14.63 -9.70 -17.31
C CYS A 333 14.77 -9.31 -15.83
N SER A 334 14.51 -10.24 -14.90
CA SER A 334 14.59 -9.97 -13.45
C SER A 334 16.02 -9.73 -12.96
N LYS A 335 17.02 -10.38 -13.58
CA LYS A 335 18.45 -10.25 -13.19
C LYS A 335 18.71 -10.51 -11.71
N ALA A 336 17.93 -11.41 -11.12
CA ALA A 336 18.02 -11.77 -9.71
C ALA A 336 18.14 -13.29 -9.56
N SER A 337 19.27 -13.78 -9.05
CA SER A 337 19.39 -15.21 -8.74
C SER A 337 18.41 -15.60 -7.64
N GLY A 338 17.73 -16.73 -7.82
CA GLY A 338 16.75 -17.24 -6.87
C GLY A 338 15.37 -16.58 -6.93
N ILE A 339 15.15 -15.68 -7.89
CA ILE A 339 13.84 -15.03 -8.16
C ILE A 339 13.59 -15.05 -9.66
N LEU A 340 12.37 -15.36 -10.08
CA LEU A 340 11.93 -15.20 -11.46
C LEU A 340 10.59 -14.48 -11.49
N ASN A 341 10.44 -13.50 -12.39
CA ASN A 341 9.14 -12.90 -12.64
C ASN A 341 8.19 -13.98 -13.19
N LEU A 342 6.89 -13.88 -12.93
CA LEU A 342 5.93 -14.87 -13.40
C LEU A 342 5.99 -15.00 -14.93
N GLN A 343 6.17 -13.90 -15.68
CA GLN A 343 6.34 -13.99 -17.13
C GLN A 343 7.54 -14.86 -17.55
N GLU A 344 8.68 -14.76 -16.85
CA GLU A 344 9.87 -15.57 -17.16
C GLU A 344 9.61 -17.06 -16.90
N ILE A 345 8.82 -17.37 -15.86
CA ILE A 345 8.41 -18.74 -15.53
C ILE A 345 7.50 -19.29 -16.63
N MET A 346 6.51 -18.51 -17.07
CA MET A 346 5.61 -18.89 -18.16
C MET A 346 6.37 -19.12 -19.48
N ASP A 347 7.37 -18.29 -19.77
CA ASP A 347 8.24 -18.45 -20.94
C ASP A 347 9.07 -19.75 -20.85
N ILE A 348 9.65 -20.04 -19.68
CA ILE A 348 10.39 -21.30 -19.44
C ILE A 348 9.49 -22.52 -19.67
N ILE A 349 8.27 -22.50 -19.14
CA ILE A 349 7.29 -23.59 -19.30
C ILE A 349 6.99 -23.81 -20.78
N LYS A 350 6.69 -22.73 -21.49
CA LYS A 350 6.34 -22.77 -22.91
C LYS A 350 7.51 -23.25 -23.78
N ASP A 351 8.68 -22.67 -23.62
CA ASP A 351 9.84 -22.93 -24.46
C ASP A 351 10.39 -24.36 -24.26
N LYS A 352 10.37 -24.84 -23.02
CA LYS A 352 10.85 -26.18 -22.67
C LYS A 352 9.75 -27.25 -22.65
N LYS A 353 8.50 -26.86 -22.90
CA LYS A 353 7.31 -27.74 -22.89
C LYS A 353 7.21 -28.54 -21.59
N LEU A 354 7.34 -27.83 -20.47
CA LEU A 354 7.29 -28.43 -19.14
C LEU A 354 5.84 -28.59 -18.71
N GLU A 355 5.57 -29.66 -17.97
CA GLU A 355 4.31 -29.87 -17.27
C GLU A 355 4.51 -29.47 -15.80
N PRO A 356 3.86 -28.39 -15.32
CA PRO A 356 3.91 -28.01 -13.93
C PRO A 356 3.33 -29.07 -13.00
N VAL A 357 3.91 -29.19 -11.81
CA VAL A 357 3.31 -29.96 -10.73
C VAL A 357 2.47 -29.00 -9.88
N HIS A 358 1.19 -29.32 -9.71
CA HIS A 358 0.27 -28.59 -8.85
C HIS A 358 0.04 -29.37 -7.56
N ASP A 359 0.17 -28.68 -6.42
CA ASP A 359 -0.26 -29.20 -5.13
C ASP A 359 -1.49 -28.41 -4.66
N GLU A 360 -2.66 -29.01 -4.81
CA GLU A 360 -3.95 -28.40 -4.44
C GLU A 360 -4.01 -27.99 -2.96
N LYS A 361 -3.30 -28.72 -2.08
CA LYS A 361 -3.33 -28.46 -0.63
C LYS A 361 -2.63 -27.15 -0.27
N SER A 362 -1.42 -26.92 -0.79
CA SER A 362 -0.73 -25.66 -0.62
C SER A 362 -1.27 -24.57 -1.53
N GLY A 363 -1.98 -24.94 -2.60
CA GLY A 363 -2.43 -24.04 -3.65
C GLY A 363 -1.25 -23.40 -4.35
N THR A 364 -0.31 -24.21 -4.83
CA THR A 364 0.96 -23.76 -5.46
C THR A 364 1.34 -24.65 -6.62
N LYS A 365 2.18 -24.11 -7.52
CA LYS A 365 2.80 -24.89 -8.58
C LYS A 365 4.31 -24.82 -8.50
N TRP A 366 4.97 -25.84 -9.03
CA TRP A 366 6.40 -25.78 -9.28
C TRP A 366 6.79 -26.51 -10.56
N ILE A 367 7.94 -26.14 -11.09
CA ILE A 367 8.59 -26.78 -12.24
C ILE A 367 10.06 -27.06 -11.92
N HIS A 368 10.64 -27.99 -12.66
CA HIS A 368 12.08 -28.20 -12.69
C HIS A 368 12.57 -28.26 -14.15
N TRP A 369 13.75 -27.73 -14.43
CA TRP A 369 14.30 -27.66 -15.78
C TRP A 369 15.83 -27.69 -15.78
N ASP A 370 16.42 -27.86 -16.98
CA ASP A 370 17.89 -27.87 -17.20
C ASP A 370 18.67 -28.74 -16.19
N ASN A 371 18.07 -29.88 -15.83
CA ASN A 371 18.49 -30.84 -14.82
C ASN A 371 18.37 -30.34 -13.36
N ASP A 372 18.92 -29.18 -13.02
CA ASP A 372 19.11 -28.76 -11.62
C ASP A 372 18.36 -27.50 -11.23
N GLN A 373 17.60 -26.87 -12.12
CA GLN A 373 16.88 -25.63 -11.80
C GLN A 373 15.45 -25.95 -11.35
N TRP A 374 14.96 -25.25 -10.33
CA TRP A 374 13.64 -25.45 -9.76
C TRP A 374 13.02 -24.10 -9.39
N VAL A 375 11.70 -23.95 -9.56
CA VAL A 375 10.97 -22.75 -9.11
C VAL A 375 9.57 -23.12 -8.66
N SER A 376 9.14 -22.57 -7.51
CA SER A 376 7.74 -22.53 -7.11
C SER A 376 7.15 -21.16 -7.43
N TYR A 377 5.89 -21.14 -7.86
CA TYR A 377 5.21 -19.94 -8.29
C TYR A 377 3.70 -20.09 -8.19
N ASP A 378 3.01 -19.00 -8.49
CA ASP A 378 1.57 -18.93 -8.64
C ASP A 378 1.16 -18.53 -10.06
N ASP A 379 0.09 -19.13 -10.57
CA ASP A 379 -0.57 -18.74 -11.81
C ASP A 379 -2.07 -18.53 -11.60
N GLY A 380 -2.84 -18.26 -12.65
CA GLY A 380 -4.27 -17.96 -12.53
C GLY A 380 -5.07 -19.00 -11.72
N GLU A 381 -4.70 -20.28 -11.80
CA GLU A 381 -5.38 -21.34 -11.05
C GLU A 381 -5.09 -21.23 -9.54
N THR A 382 -3.82 -21.10 -9.16
CA THR A 382 -3.44 -21.07 -7.74
C THR A 382 -3.74 -19.71 -7.09
N LEU A 383 -3.72 -18.63 -7.86
CA LEU A 383 -4.23 -17.31 -7.43
C LEU A 383 -5.75 -17.36 -7.17
N GLY A 384 -6.51 -18.03 -8.04
CA GLY A 384 -7.94 -18.29 -7.80
C GLY A 384 -8.19 -19.07 -6.51
N GLN A 385 -7.42 -20.14 -6.27
CA GLN A 385 -7.48 -20.90 -5.01
C GLN A 385 -7.19 -20.03 -3.77
N LYS A 386 -6.22 -19.10 -3.87
CA LYS A 386 -5.90 -18.15 -2.80
C LYS A 386 -7.00 -17.10 -2.61
N ALA A 387 -7.64 -16.65 -3.68
CA ALA A 387 -8.80 -15.75 -3.61
C ALA A 387 -10.00 -16.43 -2.91
N GLU A 388 -10.32 -17.68 -3.27
CA GLU A 388 -11.35 -18.48 -2.58
C GLU A 388 -11.02 -18.68 -1.10
N PHE A 389 -9.74 -18.96 -0.79
CA PHE A 389 -9.27 -19.10 0.58
C PHE A 389 -9.45 -17.79 1.37
N ALA A 390 -9.06 -16.65 0.79
CA ALA A 390 -9.25 -15.33 1.38
C ALA A 390 -10.73 -15.02 1.64
N ASN A 391 -11.61 -15.33 0.67
CA ASN A 391 -13.05 -15.25 0.85
C ASN A 391 -13.53 -16.13 2.01
N SER A 392 -13.03 -17.36 2.12
CA SER A 392 -13.38 -18.27 3.22
C SER A 392 -12.98 -17.76 4.61
N ARG A 393 -12.05 -16.79 4.67
CA ARG A 393 -11.60 -16.12 5.88
C ARG A 393 -12.16 -14.72 6.05
N CYS A 394 -13.14 -14.33 5.22
CA CYS A 394 -13.77 -13.01 5.27
C CYS A 394 -12.77 -11.84 5.08
N LEU A 395 -11.67 -12.07 4.35
CA LEU A 395 -10.66 -11.04 4.13
C LEU A 395 -11.24 -9.92 3.24
N GLY A 396 -10.76 -8.70 3.45
CA GLY A 396 -11.33 -7.49 2.85
C GLY A 396 -10.70 -7.06 1.52
N GLY A 397 -9.81 -7.87 0.97
CA GLY A 397 -9.15 -7.58 -0.30
C GLY A 397 -8.06 -8.55 -0.69
N LEU A 398 -7.56 -8.38 -1.91
CA LEU A 398 -6.34 -8.98 -2.44
C LEU A 398 -5.36 -7.89 -2.85
N MET A 399 -4.06 -8.13 -2.67
CA MET A 399 -3.03 -7.37 -3.38
C MET A 399 -2.08 -8.28 -4.13
N VAL A 400 -1.36 -7.68 -5.08
CA VAL A 400 -0.26 -8.33 -5.77
C VAL A 400 1.05 -7.55 -5.67
N TRP A 401 2.12 -8.31 -5.44
CA TRP A 401 3.50 -7.92 -5.65
C TRP A 401 4.10 -8.73 -6.82
N ALA A 402 4.39 -8.16 -7.99
CA ALA A 402 4.01 -6.83 -8.46
C ALA A 402 3.42 -6.90 -9.87
N LEU A 403 2.57 -5.92 -10.22
CA LEU A 403 1.79 -5.89 -11.47
C LEU A 403 2.66 -6.01 -12.72
N ASP A 404 3.85 -5.41 -12.68
CA ASP A 404 4.79 -5.33 -13.78
C ASP A 404 5.59 -6.63 -14.00
N GLN A 405 5.35 -7.70 -13.23
CA GLN A 405 6.05 -8.98 -13.35
C GLN A 405 5.35 -10.00 -14.26
N VAL A 406 4.26 -9.58 -14.92
CA VAL A 406 3.52 -10.34 -15.95
C VAL A 406 3.42 -9.54 -17.26
N ALA A 407 3.05 -10.21 -18.35
CA ALA A 407 2.67 -9.51 -19.58
C ALA A 407 1.42 -8.64 -19.34
N GLN A 408 1.47 -7.39 -19.81
CA GLN A 408 0.41 -6.40 -19.54
C GLN A 408 -0.77 -6.47 -20.52
N ASP A 409 -0.65 -7.25 -21.58
CA ASP A 409 -1.72 -7.49 -22.57
C ASP A 409 -2.59 -8.72 -22.22
N ALA A 410 -2.22 -9.46 -21.17
CA ALA A 410 -2.99 -10.59 -20.66
C ALA A 410 -4.16 -10.11 -19.78
N ALA A 411 -5.19 -10.95 -19.64
CA ALA A 411 -6.28 -10.73 -18.70
C ALA A 411 -5.75 -10.58 -17.26
N SER A 412 -6.38 -9.70 -16.48
CA SER A 412 -5.96 -9.44 -15.10
C SER A 412 -6.07 -10.72 -14.27
N LEU A 413 -4.94 -11.15 -13.68
CA LEU A 413 -4.87 -12.33 -12.82
C LEU A 413 -5.42 -12.08 -11.40
N LEU A 414 -5.83 -10.84 -11.10
CA LEU A 414 -6.36 -10.45 -9.79
C LEU A 414 -7.85 -10.79 -9.59
N ASN A 415 -8.56 -11.18 -10.66
CA ASN A 415 -9.93 -11.69 -10.60
C ASN A 415 -10.08 -12.83 -11.64
N PRO A 416 -9.67 -14.07 -11.31
CA PRO A 416 -9.69 -15.16 -12.29
C PRO A 416 -11.08 -15.70 -12.67
N ASP A 417 -12.19 -15.19 -12.13
CA ASP A 417 -13.54 -15.64 -12.49
C ASP A 417 -14.48 -14.45 -12.78
N ASP A 418 -15.20 -14.57 -13.89
CA ASP A 418 -16.28 -13.74 -14.44
C ASP A 418 -16.82 -12.62 -13.52
N MET A 419 -16.40 -11.37 -13.79
CA MET A 419 -17.19 -10.21 -13.36
C MET A 419 -18.45 -10.18 -14.20
N ASP A 420 -19.61 -10.41 -13.58
CA ASP A 420 -20.87 -10.10 -14.23
C ASP A 420 -20.98 -8.59 -14.52
N GLU A 421 -21.77 -8.25 -15.53
CA GLU A 421 -22.05 -6.87 -15.94
C GLU A 421 -22.67 -6.02 -14.80
N GLU A 422 -23.30 -6.68 -13.81
CA GLU A 422 -24.01 -6.08 -12.68
C GLU A 422 -23.03 -5.54 -11.63
N ALA A 423 -21.92 -6.24 -11.36
CA ALA A 423 -20.85 -5.80 -10.46
C ALA A 423 -20.03 -4.63 -11.05
N LEU A 424 -19.88 -4.57 -12.39
CA LEU A 424 -19.30 -3.41 -13.08
C LEU A 424 -20.21 -2.19 -12.97
N LEU A 425 -21.52 -2.38 -13.09
CA LEU A 425 -22.52 -1.31 -12.88
C LEU A 425 -22.55 -0.83 -11.43
N GLU A 426 -22.44 -1.73 -10.45
CA GLU A 426 -22.40 -1.36 -9.02
C GLU A 426 -21.11 -0.59 -8.67
N ALA A 427 -19.96 -1.02 -9.21
CA ALA A 427 -18.70 -0.29 -9.05
C ALA A 427 -18.73 1.10 -9.72
N GLU A 428 -19.38 1.24 -10.88
CA GLU A 428 -19.57 2.53 -11.55
C GLU A 428 -20.51 3.45 -10.75
N VAL A 429 -21.60 2.92 -10.17
CA VAL A 429 -22.50 3.70 -9.30
C VAL A 429 -21.77 4.18 -8.05
N ILE A 430 -20.98 3.31 -7.40
CA ILE A 430 -20.15 3.69 -6.24
C ILE A 430 -19.11 4.75 -6.65
N TYR A 431 -18.49 4.61 -7.82
CA TYR A 431 -17.57 5.59 -8.36
C TYR A 431 -18.25 6.96 -8.58
N GLN A 432 -19.42 6.99 -9.21
CA GLN A 432 -20.15 8.23 -9.48
C GLN A 432 -20.64 8.89 -8.18
N ASP A 433 -21.02 8.11 -7.17
CA ASP A 433 -21.36 8.59 -5.83
C ASP A 433 -20.16 9.24 -5.13
N GLU A 434 -18.98 8.62 -5.20
CA GLU A 434 -17.75 9.18 -4.62
C GLU A 434 -17.25 10.40 -5.42
N ALA A 435 -17.34 10.36 -6.75
CA ALA A 435 -17.02 11.49 -7.63
C ALA A 435 -17.95 12.68 -7.34
N ALA A 436 -19.25 12.43 -7.14
CA ALA A 436 -20.22 13.45 -6.73
C ALA A 436 -19.86 14.08 -5.39
N LYS A 437 -19.43 13.30 -4.40
CA LYS A 437 -18.95 13.82 -3.10
C LYS A 437 -17.67 14.65 -3.22
N GLY A 438 -16.83 14.36 -4.22
CA GLY A 438 -15.61 15.11 -4.50
C GLY A 438 -15.84 16.43 -5.24
N VAL A 439 -16.84 16.51 -6.12
CA VAL A 439 -17.10 17.69 -6.97
C VAL A 439 -18.26 18.55 -6.48
N CYS A 440 -19.11 18.04 -5.58
CA CYS A 440 -20.21 18.75 -4.96
C CYS A 440 -19.97 18.93 -3.46
N TYR A 441 -20.32 20.10 -2.93
CA TYR A 441 -20.13 20.46 -1.53
C TYR A 441 -21.32 21.26 -1.00
N THR A 442 -21.50 21.28 0.32
CA THR A 442 -22.54 22.09 0.98
C THR A 442 -21.91 23.34 1.58
N THR A 443 -22.49 24.51 1.31
CA THR A 443 -22.04 25.79 1.88
C THR A 443 -22.41 25.95 3.35
N LYS A 444 -21.92 27.01 4.01
CA LYS A 444 -22.53 27.45 5.28
C LYS A 444 -23.91 28.08 5.03
N CYS A 445 -24.67 28.29 6.11
CA CYS A 445 -25.95 28.98 6.07
C CYS A 445 -25.77 30.41 5.52
N GLY A 446 -26.62 30.81 4.57
CA GLY A 446 -26.60 32.13 3.95
C GLY A 446 -25.51 32.33 2.87
N GLU A 447 -24.61 31.36 2.68
CA GLU A 447 -23.57 31.43 1.65
C GLU A 447 -24.05 30.96 0.27
N LYS A 448 -23.47 31.56 -0.77
CA LYS A 448 -23.67 31.16 -2.18
C LYS A 448 -22.55 30.23 -2.63
N CYS A 449 -22.75 29.56 -3.76
CA CYS A 449 -21.71 28.78 -4.41
C CYS A 449 -20.50 29.64 -4.78
N ARG A 450 -19.32 29.00 -4.85
CA ARG A 450 -18.08 29.63 -5.31
C ARG A 450 -18.29 30.13 -6.74
N ASN A 451 -17.55 31.16 -7.12
CA ASN A 451 -17.71 31.79 -8.42
C ASN A 451 -17.43 30.79 -9.55
N GLY A 452 -18.43 30.49 -10.39
CA GLY A 452 -18.37 29.50 -11.46
C GLY A 452 -19.07 28.18 -11.16
N ASP A 453 -19.27 27.83 -9.90
CA ASP A 453 -20.03 26.65 -9.48
C ASP A 453 -21.53 26.93 -9.52
N HIS A 454 -22.34 25.88 -9.73
CA HIS A 454 -23.79 26.03 -9.79
C HIS A 454 -24.46 25.42 -8.55
N ALA A 455 -25.53 26.09 -8.11
CA ALA A 455 -26.36 25.60 -7.01
C ALA A 455 -27.29 24.51 -7.54
N ALA A 456 -27.18 23.31 -7.00
CA ALA A 456 -28.02 22.17 -7.34
C ALA A 456 -29.33 22.16 -6.53
N THR A 457 -29.26 22.43 -5.22
CA THR A 457 -30.43 22.52 -4.34
C THR A 457 -30.10 23.32 -3.08
N GLN A 458 -31.12 23.67 -2.29
CA GLN A 458 -30.96 24.28 -0.97
C GLN A 458 -31.48 23.37 0.15
N THR A 459 -30.91 23.53 1.34
CA THR A 459 -31.28 22.79 2.55
C THR A 459 -31.17 23.68 3.78
N ASN A 460 -32.09 23.53 4.73
CA ASN A 460 -32.03 24.16 6.06
C ASN A 460 -31.55 23.17 7.14
N GLY A 461 -31.55 21.87 6.82
CA GLY A 461 -31.21 20.80 7.75
C GLY A 461 -29.73 20.46 7.78
N GLN A 462 -29.47 19.41 8.55
CA GLN A 462 -28.16 18.89 8.85
C GLN A 462 -27.68 17.97 7.71
N PRO A 463 -26.49 18.21 7.13
CA PRO A 463 -25.86 17.26 6.23
C PRO A 463 -25.58 15.94 6.94
N GLY A 464 -25.81 14.81 6.27
CA GLY A 464 -25.82 13.45 6.88
C GLY A 464 -24.51 12.98 7.52
N THR A 465 -23.43 13.74 7.44
CA THR A 465 -22.08 13.39 7.92
C THR A 465 -21.69 14.03 9.26
N LEU A 466 -22.54 14.88 9.84
CA LEU A 466 -22.34 15.51 11.15
C LEU A 466 -23.34 14.91 12.16
N SER A 467 -23.00 14.82 13.45
CA SER A 467 -23.91 14.37 14.53
C SER A 467 -24.05 15.47 15.58
N THR A 468 -24.61 16.59 15.18
CA THR A 468 -24.90 17.76 16.03
C THR A 468 -26.15 18.37 15.43
N MET A 469 -27.25 18.50 16.18
CA MET A 469 -28.54 19.01 15.68
C MET A 469 -28.45 20.47 15.15
N ASP A 470 -27.79 20.64 14.02
CA ASP A 470 -27.39 21.90 13.43
C ASP A 470 -28.32 22.21 12.25
N ARG A 471 -29.03 23.33 12.37
CA ARG A 471 -29.99 23.84 11.40
C ARG A 471 -29.68 25.30 11.12
N CYS A 472 -29.97 25.75 9.90
CA CYS A 472 -29.83 27.16 9.62
C CYS A 472 -30.84 27.99 10.41
N PRO A 473 -30.50 29.25 10.72
CA PRO A 473 -31.46 30.20 11.26
C PRO A 473 -32.70 30.32 10.37
N LYS A 474 -33.79 30.83 10.96
CA LYS A 474 -35.03 31.08 10.22
C LYS A 474 -34.74 31.97 9.00
N ASP A 475 -35.24 31.57 7.84
CA ASP A 475 -35.07 32.24 6.54
C ASP A 475 -33.65 32.19 5.94
N GLU A 476 -32.74 31.38 6.52
CA GLU A 476 -31.42 31.07 5.96
C GLU A 476 -31.32 29.62 5.46
N PHE A 477 -30.49 29.41 4.44
CA PHE A 477 -30.32 28.10 3.79
C PHE A 477 -28.86 27.87 3.40
N ARG A 478 -28.47 26.60 3.34
CA ARG A 478 -27.24 26.15 2.68
C ARG A 478 -27.53 25.88 1.23
N SER A 479 -26.55 26.12 0.38
CA SER A 479 -26.57 25.69 -1.02
C SER A 479 -25.75 24.40 -1.14
N VAL A 480 -26.28 23.43 -1.86
CA VAL A 480 -25.51 22.30 -2.39
C VAL A 480 -24.98 22.76 -3.73
N CYS A 481 -23.66 22.88 -3.82
CA CYS A 481 -22.96 23.48 -4.96
C CYS A 481 -22.13 22.41 -5.65
N CYS A 482 -22.19 22.37 -6.97
CA CYS A 482 -21.39 21.44 -7.77
C CYS A 482 -20.45 22.21 -8.70
N SER A 483 -19.26 21.65 -8.87
CA SER A 483 -18.16 22.28 -9.60
C SER A 483 -18.56 22.67 -11.02
N LYS A 484 -18.07 23.82 -11.50
CA LYS A 484 -18.27 24.31 -12.88
C LYS A 484 -18.04 23.19 -13.91
N GLY A 485 -19.03 22.95 -14.78
CA GLY A 485 -18.95 21.95 -15.86
C GLY A 485 -19.62 20.61 -15.55
N SER A 486 -19.98 20.33 -14.29
CA SER A 486 -20.74 19.13 -13.95
C SER A 486 -22.16 19.18 -14.55
N ILE A 487 -22.64 18.03 -15.01
CA ILE A 487 -24.00 17.86 -15.54
C ILE A 487 -24.81 17.19 -14.45
N MET A 488 -25.86 17.83 -13.95
CA MET A 488 -26.68 17.26 -12.88
C MET A 488 -27.73 16.27 -13.38
N GLY A 489 -28.15 16.37 -14.64
CA GLY A 489 -29.26 15.59 -15.17
C GLY A 489 -30.59 15.91 -14.46
N THR A 490 -31.41 14.89 -14.19
CA THR A 490 -32.69 15.07 -13.49
C THR A 490 -32.55 14.71 -12.02
N CYS A 491 -32.65 15.70 -11.14
CA CYS A 491 -32.42 15.54 -9.70
C CYS A 491 -33.69 15.69 -8.87
N ARG A 492 -33.75 14.96 -7.76
CA ARG A 492 -34.82 15.05 -6.76
C ARG A 492 -34.36 14.61 -5.39
N TRP A 493 -35.02 15.16 -4.36
CA TRP A 493 -34.92 14.63 -3.01
C TRP A 493 -35.76 13.36 -2.87
N ARG A 494 -35.19 12.36 -2.20
CA ARG A 494 -35.83 11.10 -1.85
C ARG A 494 -35.79 10.86 -0.37
N GLY A 495 -36.78 10.10 0.10
CA GLY A 495 -36.81 9.62 1.48
C GLY A 495 -37.69 10.44 2.43
N TYR A 496 -38.33 11.53 1.97
CA TYR A 496 -39.34 12.21 2.77
C TYR A 496 -40.62 11.37 2.82
N ARG A 497 -41.15 11.16 4.03
CA ARG A 497 -42.33 10.31 4.26
C ARG A 497 -43.51 11.08 4.83
N GLY A 498 -43.38 12.37 5.10
CA GLY A 498 -44.40 13.19 5.76
C GLY A 498 -44.07 13.52 7.22
N LEU A 499 -44.86 14.42 7.80
CA LEU A 499 -44.70 14.88 9.18
C LEU A 499 -44.87 13.71 10.17
N ALA A 500 -43.98 13.65 11.17
CA ALA A 500 -43.90 12.62 12.23
C ALA A 500 -43.36 11.23 11.83
N MET A 501 -42.89 11.04 10.58
CA MET A 501 -42.15 9.84 10.19
C MET A 501 -40.67 10.15 9.95
N SER A 502 -39.80 9.23 10.38
CA SER A 502 -38.37 9.29 10.05
C SER A 502 -38.17 9.14 8.54
N CYS A 503 -37.31 9.97 7.98
CA CYS A 503 -36.87 9.87 6.60
C CYS A 503 -36.02 8.62 6.39
N MET A 504 -36.08 8.09 5.16
CA MET A 504 -35.24 6.98 4.72
C MET A 504 -34.59 7.37 3.40
N GLY A 505 -33.34 7.84 3.49
CA GLY A 505 -32.52 8.18 2.34
C GLY A 505 -32.24 6.96 1.46
N GLY A 506 -31.73 7.24 0.26
CA GLY A 506 -31.42 6.26 -0.77
C GLY A 506 -31.86 6.73 -2.15
N CYS A 507 -31.02 6.47 -3.15
CA CYS A 507 -31.32 6.72 -4.55
C CYS A 507 -31.98 5.50 -5.19
N ALA A 508 -32.76 5.73 -6.24
CA ALA A 508 -33.26 4.61 -7.04
C ALA A 508 -32.13 4.08 -7.94
N GLU A 509 -32.32 2.88 -8.46
CA GLU A 509 -31.43 2.28 -9.45
C GLU A 509 -31.15 3.26 -10.62
N GLY A 510 -29.87 3.43 -10.95
CA GLY A 510 -29.39 4.36 -11.99
C GLY A 510 -29.33 5.84 -11.59
N GLU A 511 -29.58 6.19 -10.32
CA GLU A 511 -29.40 7.55 -9.80
C GLU A 511 -28.18 7.66 -8.88
N VAL A 512 -27.43 8.77 -9.03
CA VAL A 512 -26.23 9.08 -8.25
C VAL A 512 -26.61 9.88 -7.00
N SER A 513 -26.04 9.51 -5.86
CA SER A 513 -26.17 10.19 -4.57
C SER A 513 -25.24 11.39 -4.49
N ILE A 514 -25.80 12.60 -4.53
CA ILE A 514 -25.02 13.84 -4.46
C ILE A 514 -24.77 14.27 -3.03
N THR A 515 -25.80 14.21 -2.17
CA THR A 515 -25.70 14.60 -0.76
C THR A 515 -26.87 14.05 0.05
N GLU A 516 -26.68 13.96 1.36
CA GLU A 516 -27.75 13.63 2.31
C GLU A 516 -28.02 14.79 3.26
N ASN A 517 -29.28 15.00 3.62
CA ASN A 517 -29.68 16.04 4.56
C ASN A 517 -30.96 15.69 5.33
N SER A 518 -31.07 16.14 6.59
CA SER A 518 -32.30 16.00 7.39
C SER A 518 -33.45 16.92 6.96
N ASN A 519 -33.24 17.74 5.94
CA ASN A 519 -34.26 18.56 5.32
C ASN A 519 -33.96 18.78 3.84
N SER A 520 -35.03 18.88 3.05
CA SER A 520 -35.00 19.36 1.68
C SER A 520 -35.90 20.59 1.54
N ARG A 521 -35.52 21.50 0.65
CA ARG A 521 -36.32 22.66 0.28
C ARG A 521 -36.87 22.48 -1.13
N THR A 522 -38.16 22.73 -1.29
CA THR A 522 -38.78 22.96 -2.60
C THR A 522 -39.21 24.42 -2.70
N ASP A 523 -39.58 24.88 -3.89
CA ASP A 523 -40.07 26.26 -4.10
C ASP A 523 -41.33 26.61 -3.28
N LYS A 524 -42.00 25.62 -2.69
CA LYS A 524 -43.29 25.76 -2.01
C LYS A 524 -43.23 25.44 -0.51
N GLU A 525 -42.31 24.59 -0.07
CA GLU A 525 -42.27 24.10 1.32
C GLU A 525 -40.91 23.48 1.71
N ASP A 526 -40.60 23.56 3.01
CA ASP A 526 -39.49 22.87 3.64
C ASP A 526 -39.95 21.50 4.18
N GLN A 527 -39.35 20.43 3.67
CA GLN A 527 -39.65 19.07 4.09
C GLN A 527 -38.61 18.60 5.10
N SER A 528 -38.96 18.71 6.38
CA SER A 528 -38.07 18.40 7.51
C SER A 528 -38.32 17.00 8.06
N CYS A 529 -37.25 16.23 8.24
CA CYS A 529 -37.30 14.90 8.85
C CYS A 529 -37.42 15.01 10.38
N THR A 530 -38.25 14.17 10.99
CA THR A 530 -38.29 14.01 12.46
C THR A 530 -37.22 13.01 12.97
N GLY A 531 -36.56 12.29 12.06
CA GLY A 531 -35.43 11.39 12.28
C GLY A 531 -34.91 10.87 10.93
N GLY A 532 -33.64 10.44 10.84
CA GLY A 532 -33.02 10.02 9.57
C GLY A 532 -32.71 11.17 8.60
N THR A 533 -32.22 10.82 7.40
CA THR A 533 -31.85 11.76 6.32
C THR A 533 -32.67 11.49 5.06
N GLN A 534 -32.81 12.51 4.22
CA GLN A 534 -33.19 12.41 2.81
C GLN A 534 -31.92 12.43 1.97
N THR A 535 -32.00 11.87 0.76
CA THR A 535 -30.89 11.87 -0.20
C THR A 535 -31.27 12.68 -1.43
N TYR A 536 -30.37 13.53 -1.90
CA TYR A 536 -30.52 14.24 -3.16
C TYR A 536 -29.90 13.40 -4.27
N CYS A 537 -30.75 12.88 -5.15
CA CYS A 537 -30.42 11.87 -6.14
C CYS A 537 -30.57 12.42 -7.54
N CYS A 538 -29.63 12.13 -8.42
CA CYS A 538 -29.57 12.67 -9.77
C CYS A 538 -29.41 11.56 -10.81
N ASN A 539 -30.36 11.48 -11.75
CA ASN A 539 -30.25 10.60 -12.91
C ASN A 539 -29.50 11.33 -14.03
N GLY A 540 -28.41 10.74 -14.53
CA GLY A 540 -27.57 11.31 -15.58
C GLY A 540 -26.57 12.35 -15.06
N PHE A 541 -26.22 12.28 -13.77
CA PHE A 541 -25.12 13.08 -13.22
C PHE A 541 -23.80 12.73 -13.92
N LYS A 542 -23.01 13.74 -14.29
CA LYS A 542 -21.65 13.58 -14.81
C LYS A 542 -20.71 14.63 -14.20
N PRO A 543 -19.51 14.25 -13.74
CA PRO A 543 -18.50 15.21 -13.28
C PRO A 543 -18.01 16.11 -14.43
N PRO A 544 -17.35 17.24 -14.13
CA PRO A 544 -17.06 18.31 -15.10
C PRO A 544 -16.11 17.97 -16.25
N ILE A 545 -15.48 16.78 -16.27
CA ILE A 545 -14.59 16.38 -17.36
C ILE A 545 -14.87 14.93 -17.76
N SER A 546 -15.08 14.71 -19.07
CA SER A 546 -15.09 13.37 -19.67
C SER A 546 -13.65 12.93 -20.00
N LYS A 547 -13.41 11.61 -20.05
CA LYS A 547 -12.10 11.00 -20.35
C LYS A 547 -11.44 11.58 -21.62
N GLU A 548 -12.25 11.94 -22.62
CA GLU A 548 -11.80 12.49 -23.90
C GLU A 548 -11.38 13.97 -23.80
N GLN A 549 -12.03 14.78 -22.95
CA GLN A 549 -11.74 16.21 -22.79
C GLN A 549 -10.50 16.47 -21.92
N ILE A 550 -10.17 15.53 -21.03
CA ILE A 550 -8.88 15.49 -20.30
C ILE A 550 -7.71 15.45 -21.29
N THR A 551 -7.85 14.67 -22.36
CA THR A 551 -6.78 14.42 -23.34
C THR A 551 -6.42 15.68 -24.17
N GLU A 552 -7.39 16.54 -24.47
CA GLU A 552 -7.13 17.79 -25.22
C GLU A 552 -6.57 18.90 -24.32
N THR A 553 -7.01 18.98 -23.07
CA THR A 553 -6.54 20.01 -22.10
C THR A 553 -5.11 19.73 -21.62
N ILE A 554 -4.74 18.45 -21.49
CA ILE A 554 -3.38 18.01 -21.11
C ILE A 554 -2.33 18.36 -22.15
N LYS A 555 -2.67 18.40 -23.44
CA LYS A 555 -1.72 18.76 -24.49
C LYS A 555 -1.26 20.21 -24.38
N ASP A 556 -2.16 21.10 -23.99
CA ASP A 556 -1.86 22.52 -23.89
C ASP A 556 -1.11 22.83 -22.57
N GLU A 557 -1.54 22.24 -21.44
CA GLU A 557 -0.92 22.49 -20.12
C GLU A 557 0.45 21.79 -19.93
N ALA A 558 0.64 20.60 -20.48
CA ALA A 558 1.94 19.90 -20.42
C ALA A 558 3.01 20.63 -21.24
N THR A 559 2.61 21.34 -22.30
CA THR A 559 3.52 22.13 -23.13
C THR A 559 3.98 23.39 -22.40
N ASP A 560 3.06 24.07 -21.70
CA ASP A 560 3.39 25.27 -20.92
C ASP A 560 4.21 24.95 -19.66
N ALA A 561 3.93 23.83 -18.98
CA ALA A 561 4.72 23.36 -17.83
C ALA A 561 6.15 22.91 -18.23
N ALA A 562 6.31 22.30 -19.40
CA ALA A 562 7.62 21.92 -19.93
C ALA A 562 8.49 23.13 -20.30
N ILE A 563 7.88 24.21 -20.81
CA ILE A 563 8.56 25.48 -21.11
C ILE A 563 8.98 26.17 -19.79
N ALA A 564 8.08 26.26 -18.81
CA ALA A 564 8.38 26.87 -17.52
C ALA A 564 9.49 26.11 -16.73
N ALA A 565 9.49 24.76 -16.80
CA ALA A 565 10.52 23.93 -16.19
C ALA A 565 11.89 24.06 -16.89
N ALA A 566 11.89 24.20 -18.22
CA ALA A 566 13.12 24.44 -18.99
C ALA A 566 13.74 25.83 -18.69
N GLU A 567 12.90 26.84 -18.50
CA GLU A 567 13.33 28.20 -18.12
C GLU A 567 13.89 28.27 -16.69
N ALA A 568 13.26 27.56 -15.74
CA ALA A 568 13.76 27.46 -14.36
C ALA A 568 15.11 26.73 -14.27
N LEU A 569 15.29 25.65 -15.06
CA LEU A 569 16.54 24.90 -15.13
C LEU A 569 17.68 25.71 -15.77
N ALA A 570 17.37 26.53 -16.78
CA ALA A 570 18.34 27.42 -17.41
C ALA A 570 18.85 28.52 -16.45
N LEU A 571 17.97 29.05 -15.59
CA LEU A 571 18.34 30.02 -14.56
C LEU A 571 19.27 29.41 -13.49
N GLU A 572 19.03 28.16 -13.10
CA GLU A 572 19.81 27.46 -12.08
C GLU A 572 21.22 27.07 -12.58
N VAL A 573 21.33 26.71 -13.86
CA VAL A 573 22.63 26.45 -14.52
C VAL A 573 23.44 27.73 -14.66
N ALA A 574 22.81 28.86 -14.99
CA ALA A 574 23.46 30.17 -15.03
C ALA A 574 23.95 30.62 -13.64
N ALA A 575 23.16 30.38 -12.58
CA ALA A 575 23.55 30.67 -11.20
C ALA A 575 24.73 29.81 -10.72
N LYS A 576 24.76 28.51 -11.07
CA LYS A 576 25.86 27.60 -10.74
C LYS A 576 27.16 27.92 -11.50
N ALA A 577 27.06 28.45 -12.72
CA ALA A 577 28.23 28.95 -13.46
C ALA A 577 28.82 30.22 -12.83
N PHE A 578 27.97 31.13 -12.32
CA PHE A 578 28.39 32.35 -11.63
C PHE A 578 29.08 32.08 -10.28
N CYS A 579 28.57 31.11 -9.50
CA CYS A 579 29.19 30.74 -8.22
C CYS A 579 30.55 30.05 -8.38
N ARG A 580 30.81 29.32 -9.47
CA ARG A 580 32.13 28.69 -9.73
C ARG A 580 33.22 29.69 -10.11
N ILE A 581 32.86 30.81 -10.74
CA ILE A 581 33.81 31.89 -11.07
C ILE A 581 34.14 32.71 -9.82
N ALA A 582 33.16 32.96 -8.95
CA ALA A 582 33.36 33.74 -7.71
C ALA A 582 34.24 33.02 -6.66
N ILE A 583 34.14 31.68 -6.55
CA ILE A 583 34.90 30.90 -5.55
C ILE A 583 36.37 30.70 -5.96
N MET A 584 36.69 30.68 -7.25
CA MET A 584 38.09 30.64 -7.72
C MET A 584 38.82 31.99 -7.57
N ALA A 585 38.10 33.11 -7.46
CA ALA A 585 38.71 34.43 -7.21
C ALA A 585 38.99 34.70 -5.71
N ALA A 586 38.38 33.95 -4.79
CA ALA A 586 38.43 34.21 -3.34
C ALA A 586 39.44 33.35 -2.56
N THR A 587 40.15 32.42 -3.21
CA THR A 587 41.08 31.47 -2.54
C THR A 587 42.55 31.57 -2.98
N ALA A 588 42.95 32.61 -3.70
CA ALA A 588 44.37 32.88 -3.95
C ALA A 588 45.02 33.56 -2.72
N PRO A 589 46.03 32.95 -2.06
CA PRO A 589 46.68 33.55 -0.91
C PRO A 589 47.53 34.77 -1.28
N LEU A 590 47.37 35.81 -0.48
CA LEU A 590 48.15 37.05 -0.50
C LEU A 590 49.59 36.84 0.02
N ARG A 591 50.54 37.48 -0.71
CA ARG A 591 51.94 37.83 -0.38
C ARG A 591 52.99 36.78 -0.79
N PHE A 592 54.08 37.12 -1.49
CA PHE A 592 55.01 38.23 -1.22
C PHE A 592 55.73 38.77 -2.49
N ILE A 593 56.04 40.06 -2.42
CA ILE A 593 56.86 40.86 -3.33
C ILE A 593 58.35 40.45 -3.22
N PRO A 594 59.10 40.26 -4.33
CA PRO A 594 60.55 40.15 -4.27
C PRO A 594 61.24 41.48 -4.64
N PHE A 595 62.21 41.91 -3.82
CA PHE A 595 63.26 42.84 -4.25
C PHE A 595 64.65 42.27 -3.88
N VAL A 596 65.37 41.86 -4.93
CA VAL A 596 66.82 41.99 -5.23
C VAL A 596 67.87 41.55 -4.19
N GLY A 597 68.74 40.62 -4.60
CA GLY A 597 70.12 40.52 -4.09
C GLY A 597 70.84 39.19 -4.37
N LYS A 598 71.90 39.24 -5.21
CA LYS A 598 72.90 38.18 -5.54
C LYS A 598 73.42 37.43 -4.29
N SER A 599 73.95 36.20 -4.28
CA SER A 599 75.02 35.55 -5.08
C SER A 599 75.29 34.12 -4.51
N SER A 600 75.82 33.18 -5.34
CA SER A 600 76.77 32.06 -5.01
C SER A 600 76.55 31.22 -3.74
N SER A 601 76.73 29.91 -3.66
CA SER A 601 77.28 28.87 -4.51
C SER A 601 77.23 27.57 -3.68
N SER A 602 77.04 26.43 -4.34
CA SER A 602 77.63 25.12 -4.05
C SER A 602 77.49 24.47 -2.66
N ASN A 603 76.98 23.23 -2.73
CA ASN A 603 77.59 21.99 -2.22
C ASN A 603 77.18 21.38 -0.86
N ILE A 604 76.99 20.05 -0.97
CA ILE A 604 77.32 18.96 -0.03
C ILE A 604 76.19 18.46 0.91
N SER A 605 75.66 17.30 0.46
CA SER A 605 75.32 16.06 1.19
C SER A 605 75.41 16.01 2.71
N LEU A 606 74.36 15.46 3.33
CA LEU A 606 74.32 14.11 3.90
C LEU A 606 72.88 13.58 3.92
#